data_AF-A0A2A2C9W4-F1
#
_entry.id   AF-A0A2A2C9W4-F1
#
_cell.length_a   1.000
_cell.length_b   1.000
_cell.length_c   1.000
_cell.angle_alpha   90.00
_cell.angle_beta   90.00
_cell.angle_gamma   90.00
#
_symmetry.space_group_name_H-M   'P 1'
#
loop_
_entity.id
_entity.type
_entity.pdbx_description
1 polymer ?
#
loop_
_entity_poly.entity_id
_entity_poly.type
_entity_poly.pdbx_seq_one_letter_code
_entity_poly.pdbx_strand_id
1 'polypeptide(L)'
;MRNSKVQLVSILRQVSLSLNTEPLRQFISLREIAEETDHVAARLSGGKRVTPAQIYELCALLWMARMKAVEVYGRHSDVVMSLERQTDLLEAAGNVLKQRWFYRPWGSSKASVMLTGILVIPVFLVLSGLLSAGYSGLLCITVSGCYFSGIAAFSLRAKDPVGLCWSVFSFILLYLLLKK
;
A
#
# COMPACT_ATOMS: atom_id res chain seq x y z
N MET A 1 -5.71 -3.93 -11.15
CA MET A 1 -6.29 -2.99 -10.16
C MET A 1 -7.82 -2.82 -10.25
N ARG A 2 -8.47 -2.95 -11.43
CA ARG A 2 -9.94 -2.81 -11.59
C ARG A 2 -10.74 -3.78 -10.71
N ASN A 3 -10.32 -5.05 -10.63
CA ASN A 3 -10.98 -6.07 -9.79
C ASN A 3 -10.95 -5.76 -8.28
N SER A 4 -9.82 -5.27 -7.75
CA SER A 4 -9.69 -4.89 -6.33
C SER A 4 -10.65 -3.76 -5.95
N LYS A 5 -10.87 -2.79 -6.85
CA LYS A 5 -11.82 -1.69 -6.59
C LYS A 5 -13.26 -2.20 -6.55
N VAL A 6 -13.64 -3.06 -7.47
CA VAL A 6 -14.98 -3.66 -7.53
C VAL A 6 -15.23 -4.53 -6.29
N GLN A 7 -14.24 -5.34 -5.89
CA GLN A 7 -14.29 -6.16 -4.68
C GLN A 7 -14.42 -5.30 -3.41
N LEU A 8 -13.68 -4.19 -3.31
CA LEU A 8 -13.78 -3.25 -2.18
C LEU A 8 -15.18 -2.64 -2.06
N VAL A 9 -15.75 -2.21 -3.18
CA VAL A 9 -17.10 -1.65 -3.21
C VAL A 9 -18.14 -2.71 -2.86
N SER A 10 -17.99 -3.94 -3.34
CA SER A 10 -18.93 -5.02 -3.01
C SER A 10 -18.87 -5.40 -1.52
N ILE A 11 -17.67 -5.45 -0.93
CA ILE A 11 -17.51 -5.73 0.52
C ILE A 11 -18.18 -4.63 1.34
N LEU A 12 -17.91 -3.36 1.05
CA LEU A 12 -18.51 -2.25 1.81
C LEU A 12 -20.05 -2.24 1.70
N ARG A 13 -20.59 -2.49 0.50
CA ARG A 13 -22.04 -2.60 0.32
C ARG A 13 -22.65 -3.82 1.02
N GLN A 14 -21.93 -4.95 1.03
CA GLN A 14 -22.36 -6.14 1.76
C GLN A 14 -22.43 -5.86 3.26
N VAL A 15 -21.43 -5.17 3.81
CA VAL A 15 -21.39 -4.76 5.21
C VAL A 15 -22.55 -3.81 5.52
N SER A 16 -22.75 -2.74 4.74
CA SER A 16 -23.90 -1.85 4.93
C SER A 16 -25.24 -2.60 4.90
N LEU A 17 -25.43 -3.46 3.90
CA LEU A 17 -26.67 -4.22 3.75
C LEU A 17 -26.90 -5.14 4.97
N SER A 18 -25.87 -5.82 5.45
CA SER A 18 -25.97 -6.69 6.61
C SER A 18 -26.28 -5.94 7.92
N LEU A 19 -25.74 -4.74 8.10
CA LEU A 19 -26.03 -3.89 9.26
C LEU A 19 -27.47 -3.38 9.25
N ASN A 20 -28.05 -3.22 8.05
CA ASN A 20 -29.44 -2.82 7.85
C ASN A 20 -30.44 -4.00 7.85
N THR A 21 -29.98 -5.24 8.00
CA THR A 21 -30.84 -6.42 8.12
C THR A 21 -31.06 -6.82 9.58
N GLU A 22 -32.20 -7.46 9.87
CA GLU A 22 -32.44 -8.05 11.20
C GLU A 22 -31.39 -9.14 11.50
N PRO A 23 -30.94 -9.28 12.76
CA PRO A 23 -31.35 -8.55 13.97
C PRO A 23 -30.60 -7.22 14.20
N LEU A 24 -29.63 -6.87 13.34
CA LEU A 24 -28.73 -5.73 13.55
C LEU A 24 -29.40 -4.37 13.32
N ARG A 25 -30.44 -4.34 12.48
CA ARG A 25 -31.22 -3.14 12.16
C ARG A 25 -31.79 -2.40 13.39
N GLN A 26 -31.99 -3.12 14.49
CA GLN A 26 -32.59 -2.58 15.72
C GLN A 26 -31.67 -1.59 16.44
N PHE A 27 -30.36 -1.62 16.15
CA PHE A 27 -29.37 -0.75 16.79
C PHE A 27 -29.15 0.53 15.96
N ILE A 28 -29.56 1.68 16.50
CA ILE A 28 -29.40 2.99 15.85
C ILE A 28 -27.94 3.27 15.50
N SER A 29 -27.00 2.92 16.39
CA SER A 29 -25.57 3.10 16.17
C SER A 29 -25.02 2.28 14.99
N LEU A 30 -25.61 1.12 14.68
CA LEU A 30 -25.19 0.31 13.53
C LEU A 30 -25.70 0.89 12.21
N ARG A 31 -26.83 1.61 12.24
CA ARG A 31 -27.36 2.29 11.07
C ARG A 31 -26.49 3.46 10.64
N GLU A 32 -25.99 4.26 11.58
CA GLU A 32 -25.01 5.33 11.29
C GLU A 32 -23.74 4.76 10.65
N ILE A 33 -23.23 3.63 11.17
CA ILE A 33 -22.07 2.93 10.60
C ILE A 33 -22.38 2.42 9.19
N ALA A 34 -23.59 1.90 8.95
CA ALA A 34 -24.02 1.44 7.63
C ALA A 34 -24.08 2.58 6.60
N GLU A 35 -24.66 3.71 6.99
CA GLU A 35 -24.75 4.92 6.14
C GLU A 35 -23.36 5.46 5.78
N GLU A 36 -22.43 5.54 6.74
CA GLU A 36 -21.06 5.96 6.44
C GLU A 36 -20.32 4.93 5.57
N THR A 37 -20.56 3.63 5.78
CA THR A 37 -19.99 2.56 4.95
C THR A 37 -20.46 2.68 3.49
N ASP A 38 -21.74 3.00 3.27
CA ASP A 38 -22.29 3.26 1.93
C ASP A 38 -21.75 4.54 1.31
N HIS A 39 -21.58 5.59 2.11
CA HIS A 39 -20.96 6.83 1.66
C HIS A 39 -19.51 6.59 1.20
N VAL A 40 -18.74 5.80 1.95
CA VAL A 40 -17.38 5.38 1.57
C VAL A 40 -17.42 4.52 0.30
N ALA A 41 -18.36 3.60 0.16
CA ALA A 41 -18.54 2.78 -1.04
C ALA A 41 -18.89 3.62 -2.28
N ALA A 42 -19.76 4.64 -2.13
CA ALA A 42 -20.15 5.56 -3.19
C ALA A 42 -18.99 6.47 -3.62
N ARG A 43 -18.18 6.93 -2.66
CA ARG A 43 -16.96 7.68 -2.97
C ARG A 43 -15.96 6.81 -3.74
N LEU A 44 -15.76 5.57 -3.32
CA LEU A 44 -14.94 4.60 -4.03
C LEU A 44 -15.49 4.38 -5.45
N SER A 45 -16.77 4.10 -5.63
CA SER A 45 -17.37 3.85 -6.95
C SER A 45 -17.19 5.06 -7.89
N GLY A 46 -17.47 6.28 -7.39
CA GLY A 46 -17.26 7.56 -8.09
C GLY A 46 -15.80 7.94 -8.33
N GLY A 47 -14.83 7.12 -7.92
CA GLY A 47 -13.40 7.34 -8.21
C GLY A 47 -12.71 8.30 -7.25
N LYS A 48 -13.38 8.75 -6.20
CA LYS A 48 -12.77 9.54 -5.13
C LYS A 48 -11.80 8.67 -4.33
N ARG A 49 -10.74 9.28 -3.80
CA ARG A 49 -9.78 8.61 -2.93
C ARG A 49 -10.40 8.36 -1.55
N VAL A 50 -10.17 7.16 -1.02
CA VAL A 50 -10.56 6.72 0.32
C VAL A 50 -9.32 6.18 1.00
N THR A 51 -9.03 6.64 2.22
CA THR A 51 -7.84 6.22 2.96
C THR A 51 -8.12 4.92 3.71
N PRO A 52 -7.11 4.06 3.93
CA PRO A 52 -7.25 2.90 4.80
C PRO A 52 -7.73 3.27 6.20
N ALA A 53 -7.29 4.43 6.72
CA ALA A 53 -7.69 4.95 8.03
C ALA A 53 -9.21 5.09 8.17
N GLN A 54 -9.91 5.56 7.13
CA GLN A 54 -11.38 5.67 7.13
C GLN A 54 -12.06 4.31 7.28
N ILE A 55 -11.51 3.26 6.67
CA ILE A 55 -12.07 1.90 6.82
C ILE A 55 -11.74 1.32 8.20
N TYR A 56 -10.53 1.56 8.71
CA TYR A 56 -10.16 1.11 10.05
C TYR A 56 -10.95 1.82 11.16
N GLU A 57 -11.35 3.08 10.93
CA GLU A 57 -12.26 3.80 11.83
C GLU A 57 -13.64 3.15 11.88
N LEU A 58 -14.23 2.82 10.72
CA LEU A 58 -15.48 2.05 10.65
C LEU A 58 -15.34 0.67 11.31
N CYS A 59 -14.22 -0.01 11.08
CA CYS A 59 -13.90 -1.28 11.74
C CYS A 59 -13.85 -1.14 13.26
N ALA A 60 -13.25 -0.06 13.79
CA ALA A 60 -13.17 0.19 15.21
C ALA A 60 -14.56 0.48 15.82
N LEU A 61 -15.39 1.28 15.14
CA LEU A 61 -16.77 1.55 15.57
C LEU A 61 -17.60 0.25 15.63
N LEU A 62 -17.47 -0.61 14.63
CA LEU A 62 -18.19 -1.88 14.56
C LEU A 62 -17.67 -2.87 15.62
N TRP A 63 -16.37 -2.87 15.89
CA TRP A 63 -15.77 -3.64 16.99
C TRP A 63 -16.25 -3.16 18.36
N MET A 64 -16.37 -1.85 18.59
CA MET A 64 -16.96 -1.31 19.82
C MET A 64 -18.43 -1.72 19.97
N ALA A 65 -19.21 -1.67 18.88
CA ALA A 65 -20.60 -2.13 18.89
C ALA A 65 -20.71 -3.63 19.22
N ARG A 66 -19.80 -4.45 18.66
CA ARG A 66 -19.67 -5.87 19.01
C ARG A 66 -19.38 -6.06 20.51
N MET A 67 -18.44 -5.33 21.08
CA MET A 67 -18.11 -5.47 22.51
C MET A 67 -19.30 -5.16 23.40
N LYS A 68 -20.07 -4.10 23.09
CA LYS A 68 -21.34 -3.81 23.79
C LYS A 68 -22.37 -4.94 23.61
N ALA A 69 -22.47 -5.52 22.42
CA ALA A 69 -23.40 -6.63 22.17
C ALA A 69 -22.99 -7.92 22.91
N VAL A 70 -21.70 -8.17 23.12
CA VAL A 70 -21.19 -9.29 23.92
C VAL A 70 -21.64 -9.18 25.37
N GLU A 71 -21.61 -7.98 25.94
CA GLU A 71 -22.07 -7.73 27.32
C GLU A 71 -23.57 -7.99 27.50
N VAL A 72 -24.39 -7.67 26.48
CA VAL A 72 -25.86 -7.77 26.57
C VAL A 72 -26.39 -9.15 26.17
N TYR A 73 -25.90 -9.72 25.07
CA TYR A 73 -26.46 -10.94 24.46
C TYR A 73 -25.58 -12.17 24.64
N GLY A 74 -24.37 -11.99 25.18
CA GLY A 74 -23.38 -13.05 25.33
C GLY A 74 -22.60 -13.33 24.04
N ARG A 75 -21.41 -13.90 24.23
CA ARG A 75 -20.39 -14.08 23.18
C ARG A 75 -20.83 -14.95 22.00
N HIS A 76 -21.72 -15.91 22.24
CA HIS A 76 -22.16 -16.90 21.23
C HIS A 76 -23.51 -16.54 20.60
N SER A 77 -24.00 -15.32 20.80
CA SER A 77 -25.25 -14.88 20.17
C SER A 77 -25.05 -14.65 18.66
N ASP A 78 -26.11 -14.89 17.88
CA ASP A 78 -26.12 -14.66 16.44
C ASP A 78 -25.80 -13.20 16.07
N VAL A 79 -26.20 -12.27 16.92
CA VAL A 79 -25.92 -10.83 16.81
C VAL A 79 -24.41 -10.57 16.85
N VAL A 80 -23.72 -11.13 17.85
CA VAL A 80 -22.27 -10.95 18.03
C VAL A 80 -21.49 -11.64 16.91
N MET A 81 -21.89 -12.86 16.52
CA MET A 81 -21.27 -13.60 15.43
C MET A 81 -21.42 -12.88 14.08
N SER A 82 -22.58 -12.26 13.84
CA SER A 82 -22.81 -11.44 12.65
C SER A 82 -21.91 -10.20 12.62
N LEU A 83 -21.82 -9.47 13.74
CA LEU A 83 -20.95 -8.30 13.87
C LEU A 83 -19.46 -8.65 13.72
N GLU A 84 -19.03 -9.78 14.26
CA GLU A 84 -17.67 -10.30 14.07
C GLU A 84 -17.36 -10.49 12.59
N ARG A 85 -18.24 -11.19 11.87
CA ARG A 85 -18.07 -11.41 10.43
C ARG A 85 -17.98 -10.10 9.64
N GLN A 86 -18.77 -9.08 9.98
CA GLN A 86 -18.69 -7.78 9.31
C GLN A 86 -17.43 -7.00 9.65
N THR A 87 -16.94 -7.13 10.89
CA THR A 87 -15.68 -6.53 11.33
C THR A 87 -14.52 -7.11 10.52
N ASP A 88 -14.47 -8.44 10.39
CA ASP A 88 -13.42 -9.14 9.64
C ASP A 88 -13.43 -8.76 8.14
N LEU A 89 -14.62 -8.59 7.55
CA LEU A 89 -14.77 -8.15 6.16
C LEU A 89 -14.27 -6.71 5.96
N LEU A 90 -14.59 -5.79 6.87
CA LEU A 90 -14.07 -4.42 6.86
C LEU A 90 -12.55 -4.38 7.05
N GLU A 91 -12.02 -5.19 7.96
CA GLU A 91 -10.58 -5.29 8.18
C GLU A 91 -9.85 -5.79 6.93
N ALA A 92 -10.40 -6.84 6.29
CA ALA A 92 -9.89 -7.34 5.02
C ALA A 92 -9.92 -6.26 3.93
N ALA A 93 -11.00 -5.48 3.83
CA ALA A 93 -11.09 -4.34 2.93
C ALA A 93 -10.02 -3.27 3.22
N GLY A 94 -9.81 -2.92 4.49
CA GLY A 94 -8.77 -2.00 4.94
C GLY A 94 -7.37 -2.48 4.56
N ASN A 95 -7.10 -3.77 4.75
CA ASN A 95 -5.83 -4.42 4.39
C ASN A 95 -5.58 -4.41 2.88
N VAL A 96 -6.60 -4.69 2.05
CA VAL A 96 -6.50 -4.60 0.58
C VAL A 96 -6.19 -3.17 0.13
N LEU A 97 -6.79 -2.16 0.79
CA LEU A 97 -6.47 -0.76 0.53
C LEU A 97 -5.04 -0.39 0.94
N LYS A 98 -4.59 -0.85 2.11
CA LYS A 98 -3.23 -0.65 2.62
C LYS A 98 -2.16 -1.26 1.71
N GLN A 99 -2.47 -2.39 1.05
CA GLN A 99 -1.58 -3.04 0.09
C GLN A 99 -1.41 -2.26 -1.23
N ARG A 100 -2.31 -1.31 -1.55
CA ARG A 100 -2.13 -0.49 -2.76
C ARG A 100 -0.86 0.33 -2.65
N TRP A 101 -0.12 0.40 -3.75
CA TRP A 101 1.16 1.11 -3.82
C TRP A 101 1.08 2.53 -3.21
N PHE A 102 0.01 3.28 -3.47
CA PHE A 102 -0.18 4.62 -2.92
C PHE A 102 -0.18 4.67 -1.38
N TYR A 103 -0.86 3.73 -0.72
CA TYR A 103 -1.00 3.68 0.75
C TYR A 103 0.06 2.84 1.46
N ARG A 104 0.82 2.04 0.71
CA ARG A 104 1.94 1.27 1.26
C ARG A 104 2.93 2.20 1.97
N PRO A 105 3.35 1.93 3.22
CA PRO A 105 4.35 2.77 3.89
C PRO A 105 5.70 2.68 3.16
N TRP A 106 6.48 3.76 3.25
CA TRP A 106 7.88 3.71 2.89
C TRP A 106 8.62 2.86 3.92
N GLY A 107 9.36 1.85 3.46
CA GLY A 107 10.02 0.91 4.34
C GLY A 107 11.38 0.54 3.77
N SER A 108 12.42 0.67 4.60
CA SER A 108 13.75 0.17 4.25
C SER A 108 13.73 -1.36 4.27
N SER A 109 13.97 -1.99 3.12
CA SER A 109 14.20 -3.42 3.09
C SER A 109 15.66 -3.71 3.43
N LYS A 110 15.93 -4.55 4.43
CA LYS A 110 17.30 -5.00 4.77
C LYS A 110 18.01 -5.62 3.55
N ALA A 111 17.25 -6.23 2.64
CA ALA A 111 17.78 -6.81 1.41
C ALA A 111 18.21 -5.76 0.36
N SER A 112 17.66 -4.54 0.40
CA SER A 112 18.00 -3.49 -0.58
C SER A 112 19.39 -2.90 -0.37
N VAL A 113 19.88 -2.85 0.87
CA VAL A 113 21.26 -2.42 1.15
C VAL A 113 22.26 -3.39 0.50
N MET A 114 22.03 -4.69 0.64
CA MET A 114 22.88 -5.72 0.03
C MET A 114 22.76 -5.74 -1.50
N LEU A 115 21.54 -5.70 -2.04
CA LEU A 115 21.32 -5.71 -3.49
C LEU A 115 21.92 -4.49 -4.18
N THR A 116 21.86 -3.31 -3.54
CA THR A 116 22.44 -2.11 -4.15
C THR A 116 23.97 -2.18 -4.16
N GLY A 117 24.61 -2.67 -3.10
CA GLY A 117 26.07 -2.92 -3.11
C GLY A 117 26.48 -3.90 -4.21
N ILE A 118 25.74 -5.00 -4.38
CA ILE A 118 26.01 -6.02 -5.40
C ILE A 118 25.74 -5.51 -6.83
N LEU A 119 24.79 -4.60 -7.03
CA LEU A 119 24.41 -4.08 -8.36
C LEU A 119 25.21 -2.85 -8.79
N VAL A 120 25.77 -2.09 -7.84
CA VAL A 120 26.52 -0.86 -8.12
C VAL A 120 27.98 -1.18 -8.44
N ILE A 121 28.64 -2.02 -7.64
CA ILE A 121 30.08 -2.32 -7.78
C ILE A 121 30.43 -2.91 -9.17
N PRO A 122 29.70 -3.89 -9.73
CA PRO A 122 30.01 -4.42 -11.06
C PRO A 122 29.88 -3.37 -12.17
N VAL A 123 28.93 -2.43 -12.03
CA VAL A 123 28.75 -1.36 -13.02
C VAL A 123 29.89 -0.36 -12.97
N PHE A 124 30.40 -0.03 -11.77
CA PHE A 124 31.63 0.75 -11.66
C PHE A 124 32.83 0.04 -12.31
N LEU A 125 32.98 -1.28 -12.12
CA LEU A 125 34.06 -2.06 -12.74
C LEU A 125 33.97 -2.09 -14.27
N VAL A 126 32.77 -2.35 -14.82
CA VAL A 126 32.55 -2.38 -16.27
C VAL A 126 32.81 -1.00 -16.90
N LEU A 127 32.31 0.07 -16.28
CA LEU A 127 32.53 1.43 -16.78
C LEU A 127 34.01 1.83 -16.72
N SER A 128 34.73 1.41 -15.67
CA SER A 128 36.18 1.65 -15.56
C SER A 128 36.98 0.89 -16.62
N GLY A 129 36.56 -0.33 -16.96
CA GLY A 129 37.13 -1.11 -18.06
C GLY A 129 36.88 -0.46 -19.43
N LEU A 130 35.66 0.01 -19.68
CA LEU A 130 35.31 0.72 -20.92
C LEU A 130 36.11 2.00 -21.10
N LEU A 131 36.32 2.78 -20.03
CA LEU A 131 37.17 3.98 -20.09
C LEU A 131 38.64 3.63 -20.37
N SER A 132 39.16 2.59 -19.71
CA SER A 132 40.53 2.10 -19.93
C SER A 132 40.76 1.60 -21.36
N ALA A 133 39.71 1.08 -22.01
CA ALA A 133 39.74 0.66 -23.40
C ALA A 133 39.58 1.83 -24.42
N GLY A 134 39.51 3.07 -23.95
CA GLY A 134 39.47 4.27 -24.79
C GLY A 134 38.09 4.66 -25.33
N TYR A 135 37.00 4.09 -24.78
CA TYR A 135 35.64 4.47 -25.17
C TYR A 135 35.28 5.88 -24.69
N SER A 136 34.43 6.58 -25.46
CA SER A 136 34.00 7.94 -25.15
C SER A 136 33.30 8.04 -23.79
N GLY A 137 33.74 8.97 -22.94
CA GLY A 137 33.12 9.23 -21.63
C GLY A 137 31.62 9.57 -21.71
N LEU A 138 31.16 10.17 -22.81
CA LEU A 138 29.75 10.45 -23.05
C LEU A 138 28.90 9.18 -23.11
N LEU A 139 29.41 8.11 -23.74
CA LEU A 139 28.73 6.80 -23.80
C LEU A 139 28.66 6.17 -22.41
N CYS A 140 29.73 6.27 -21.62
CA CYS A 140 29.77 5.77 -20.25
C CYS A 140 28.75 6.50 -19.34
N ILE A 141 28.62 7.83 -19.47
CA ILE A 141 27.63 8.62 -18.73
C ILE A 141 26.20 8.25 -19.15
N THR A 142 25.93 8.08 -20.45
CA THR A 142 24.57 7.75 -20.92
C THR A 142 24.15 6.35 -20.49
N VAL A 143 25.01 5.35 -20.66
CA VAL A 143 24.71 3.96 -20.27
C VAL A 143 24.50 3.83 -18.76
N SER A 144 25.36 4.47 -17.96
CA SER A 144 25.21 4.48 -16.51
C SER A 144 23.95 5.22 -16.05
N GLY A 145 23.63 6.36 -16.67
CA GLY A 145 22.40 7.11 -16.41
C GLY A 145 21.14 6.27 -16.66
N CYS A 146 21.09 5.55 -17.79
CA CYS A 146 20.01 4.62 -18.08
C CYS A 146 19.91 3.52 -17.01
N TYR A 147 21.03 2.91 -16.61
CA TYR A 147 21.04 1.86 -15.60
C TYR A 147 20.55 2.35 -14.22
N PHE A 148 21.11 3.46 -13.72
CA PHE A 148 20.72 4.01 -12.41
C PHE A 148 19.28 4.54 -12.41
N SER A 149 18.79 5.08 -13.54
CA SER A 149 17.38 5.46 -13.67
C SER A 149 16.43 4.25 -13.57
N GLY A 150 16.83 3.10 -14.12
CA GLY A 150 16.09 1.85 -14.00
C GLY A 150 16.04 1.35 -12.56
N ILE A 151 17.17 1.40 -11.84
CA ILE A 151 17.22 1.08 -10.40
C ILE A 151 16.34 2.05 -9.62
N ALA A 152 16.44 3.35 -9.87
CA ALA A 152 15.62 4.36 -9.20
C ALA A 152 14.11 4.10 -9.40
N ALA A 153 13.70 3.79 -10.63
CA ALA A 153 12.31 3.45 -10.94
C ALA A 153 11.85 2.18 -10.20
N PHE A 154 12.70 1.16 -10.13
CA PHE A 154 12.41 -0.07 -9.39
C PHE A 154 12.30 0.20 -7.88
N SER A 155 13.23 0.94 -7.30
CA SER A 155 13.21 1.33 -5.88
C SER A 155 11.99 2.20 -5.56
N LEU A 156 11.58 3.11 -6.46
CA LEU A 156 10.36 3.91 -6.30
C LEU A 156 9.10 3.04 -6.31
N ARG A 157 9.04 2.06 -7.23
CA ARG A 157 7.96 1.07 -7.25
C ARG A 157 7.95 0.21 -5.98
N ALA A 158 9.11 -0.12 -5.44
CA ALA A 158 9.25 -0.86 -4.20
C ALA A 158 8.96 0.00 -2.94
N LYS A 159 8.91 1.33 -3.07
CA LYS A 159 8.94 2.30 -1.95
C LYS A 159 10.13 2.08 -1.02
N ASP A 160 11.27 1.77 -1.62
CA ASP A 160 12.54 1.60 -0.91
C ASP A 160 13.34 2.91 -0.93
N PRO A 161 13.42 3.64 0.21
CA PRO A 161 14.12 4.91 0.27
C PRO A 161 15.64 4.73 0.13
N VAL A 162 16.19 3.59 0.56
CA VAL A 162 17.62 3.34 0.56
C VAL A 162 18.09 3.06 -0.87
N GLY A 163 17.39 2.19 -1.59
CA GLY A 163 17.69 1.94 -3.01
C GLY A 163 17.60 3.21 -3.88
N LEU A 164 16.59 4.05 -3.63
CA LEU A 164 16.47 5.35 -4.29
C LEU A 164 17.67 6.25 -4.02
N CYS A 165 18.03 6.43 -2.75
CA CYS A 165 19.16 7.28 -2.34
C CYS A 165 20.47 6.83 -3.02
N TRP A 166 20.77 5.53 -2.96
CA TRP A 166 21.98 4.98 -3.57
C TRP A 166 22.00 5.08 -5.09
N SER A 167 20.87 4.88 -5.77
CA SER A 167 20.80 5.01 -7.23
C SER A 167 21.15 6.43 -7.69
N VAL A 168 20.63 7.44 -6.99
CA VAL A 168 20.88 8.86 -7.28
C VAL A 168 22.31 9.23 -6.93
N PHE A 169 22.77 8.87 -5.73
CA PHE A 169 24.11 9.20 -5.26
C PHE A 169 25.21 8.56 -6.12
N SER A 170 25.03 7.30 -6.52
CA SER A 170 25.99 6.58 -7.37
C SER A 170 26.12 7.21 -8.76
N PHE A 171 25.00 7.64 -9.35
CA PHE A 171 25.03 8.35 -10.62
C PHE A 171 25.74 9.71 -10.52
N ILE A 172 25.46 10.48 -9.45
CA ILE A 172 26.11 11.78 -9.22
C ILE A 172 27.63 11.60 -9.06
N LEU A 173 28.07 10.63 -8.25
CA LEU A 173 29.49 10.35 -8.08
C LEU A 173 30.16 9.97 -9.40
N LEU A 174 29.51 9.11 -10.18
CA LEU A 174 30.05 8.66 -11.45
C LEU A 174 30.13 9.80 -12.48
N TYR A 175 29.12 10.68 -12.52
CA TYR A 175 29.14 11.89 -13.33
C TYR A 175 30.28 12.84 -12.93
N LEU A 176 30.51 13.04 -11.63
CA LEU A 176 31.61 13.87 -11.14
C LEU A 176 33.00 13.30 -11.48
N LEU A 177 33.15 11.97 -11.42
CA LEU A 177 34.39 11.28 -11.78
C LEU A 177 34.69 11.36 -13.28
N LEU A 178 33.67 11.26 -14.13
CA LEU A 178 33.80 11.31 -15.59
C LEU A 178 33.95 12.72 -16.17
N LYS A 179 33.62 13.76 -15.39
CA LYS A 179 33.78 15.18 -15.79
C LYS A 179 35.19 15.71 -15.53
N LYS A 180 36.01 14.99 -14.75
CA LYS A 180 37.42 15.30 -14.50
C LYS A 180 38.29 14.75 -15.62
#